data_AF-A0A8S3GYC5-F1
#
_entry.id   AF-A0A8S3GYC5-F1
#
_cell.length_a   1.000
_cell.length_b   1.000
_cell.length_c   1.000
_cell.angle_alpha   90.00
_cell.angle_beta   90.00
_cell.angle_gamma   90.00
#
_symmetry.space_group_name_H-M   'P 1'
#
loop_
_entity.id
_entity.type
_entity.pdbx_description
1 polymer ?
#
loop_
_entity_poly.entity_id
_entity_poly.type
_entity_poly.pdbx_seq_one_letter_code
_entity_poly.pdbx_strand_id
1 'polypeptide(L)'
;MLNSPDGIFVDSNLNLYVVDSGNNRIQKFKNGELNSTTVCGNGAPDTIELKSPTSLVLDAGGYLFVVDSDNHRIIGSGPTGFRCLVGCSGSSGLAFDQLSNPKSLAFDSYGNMFVTDMNNDRIQMFLLATNSCDETALSPRETSTANNELVITNLDLQSTEDITKTTVGQSTTQLPR
;
A
#
# COMPACT_ATOMS: atom_id res chain seq x y z
N MET A 1 3.36 -15.20 -22.06
CA MET A 1 3.75 -16.16 -21.00
C MET A 1 4.19 -15.38 -19.77
N LEU A 2 4.00 -15.95 -18.59
CA LEU A 2 4.56 -15.42 -17.33
C LEU A 2 6.08 -15.65 -17.31
N ASN A 3 6.82 -14.79 -16.61
CA ASN A 3 8.26 -14.83 -16.45
C ASN A 3 8.62 -14.47 -15.00
N SER A 4 9.17 -15.43 -14.24
CA SER A 4 9.52 -15.30 -12.82
C SER A 4 8.42 -14.64 -11.97
N PRO A 5 7.24 -15.25 -11.83
CA PRO A 5 6.18 -14.67 -11.01
C PRO A 5 6.50 -14.80 -9.52
N ASP A 6 6.49 -13.68 -8.78
CA ASP A 6 6.88 -13.67 -7.35
C ASP A 6 5.67 -13.66 -6.38
N GLY A 7 4.49 -13.22 -6.83
CA GLY A 7 3.34 -13.00 -5.96
C GLY A 7 2.01 -13.28 -6.63
N ILE A 8 1.02 -13.68 -5.83
CA ILE A 8 -0.35 -13.87 -6.27
C ILE A 8 -1.35 -13.28 -5.27
N PHE A 9 -2.54 -12.94 -5.77
CA PHE A 9 -3.69 -12.58 -4.94
C PHE A 9 -4.96 -13.07 -5.62
N VAL A 10 -5.94 -13.51 -4.82
CA VAL A 10 -7.25 -13.95 -5.34
C VAL A 10 -8.33 -13.06 -4.72
N ASP A 11 -9.11 -12.39 -5.57
CA ASP A 11 -10.21 -11.54 -5.11
C ASP A 11 -11.46 -12.36 -4.74
N SER A 12 -12.48 -11.70 -4.17
CA SER A 12 -13.75 -12.33 -3.78
C SER A 12 -14.57 -12.88 -4.95
N ASN A 13 -14.27 -12.46 -6.18
CA ASN A 13 -14.86 -13.00 -7.40
C ASN A 13 -14.04 -14.18 -7.97
N LEU A 14 -13.03 -14.65 -7.22
CA LEU A 14 -12.08 -15.70 -7.60
C LEU A 14 -11.25 -15.33 -8.85
N ASN A 15 -11.06 -14.05 -9.12
CA ASN A 15 -10.08 -13.63 -10.12
C ASN A 15 -8.67 -13.74 -9.52
N LEU A 16 -7.75 -14.31 -10.28
CA LEU A 16 -6.33 -14.44 -9.90
C LEU A 16 -5.55 -13.25 -10.45
N TYR A 17 -4.85 -12.57 -9.57
CA TYR A 17 -3.85 -11.57 -9.91
C TYR A 17 -2.47 -12.19 -9.70
N VAL A 18 -1.58 -12.02 -10.68
CA VAL A 18 -0.22 -12.53 -10.66
C VAL A 18 0.75 -11.38 -10.86
N VAL A 19 1.71 -11.26 -9.96
CA VAL A 19 2.88 -10.40 -10.14
C VAL A 19 3.82 -11.11 -11.11
N ASP A 20 3.84 -10.68 -12.37
CA ASP A 20 4.66 -11.24 -13.44
C ASP A 20 6.00 -10.49 -13.48
N SER A 21 6.82 -10.71 -12.45
CA SER A 21 7.94 -9.84 -12.07
C SER A 21 9.00 -9.71 -13.15
N GLY A 22 9.37 -10.80 -13.80
CA GLY A 22 10.31 -10.80 -14.91
C GLY A 22 9.79 -10.09 -16.17
N ASN A 23 8.50 -9.76 -16.23
CA ASN A 23 7.90 -8.93 -17.28
C ASN A 23 7.48 -7.53 -16.78
N ASN A 24 7.80 -7.16 -15.53
CA ASN A 24 7.48 -5.86 -14.92
C ASN A 24 5.99 -5.48 -15.03
N ARG A 25 5.09 -6.43 -14.75
CA ARG A 25 3.65 -6.20 -14.89
C ARG A 25 2.82 -7.03 -13.92
N ILE A 26 1.56 -6.63 -13.77
CA ILE A 26 0.53 -7.38 -13.04
C ILE A 26 -0.49 -7.94 -14.02
N GLN A 27 -0.69 -9.25 -14.00
CA GLN A 27 -1.65 -9.96 -14.84
C GLN A 27 -2.90 -10.31 -14.03
N LYS A 28 -4.09 -10.06 -14.58
CA LYS A 28 -5.37 -10.53 -14.04
C LYS A 28 -5.93 -11.64 -14.91
N PHE A 29 -6.26 -12.77 -14.31
CA PHE A 29 -7.01 -13.88 -14.89
C PHE A 29 -8.39 -13.87 -14.25
N LYS A 30 -9.45 -13.82 -15.07
CA LYS A 30 -10.80 -13.96 -14.53
C LYS A 30 -11.04 -15.40 -14.12
N ASN A 31 -11.95 -15.61 -13.17
CA ASN A 31 -12.28 -16.97 -12.71
C ASN A 31 -12.63 -17.89 -13.90
N GLY A 32 -11.90 -19.00 -14.01
CA GLY A 32 -12.08 -19.99 -15.08
C GLY A 32 -11.48 -19.62 -16.44
N GLU A 33 -10.86 -18.44 -16.59
CA GLU A 33 -10.21 -18.01 -17.82
C GLU A 33 -8.69 -18.29 -17.81
N LEU A 34 -8.16 -18.80 -18.92
CA LEU A 34 -6.71 -19.01 -19.11
C LEU A 34 -5.99 -17.76 -19.67
N ASN A 35 -6.75 -16.87 -20.30
CA ASN A 35 -6.20 -15.62 -20.82
C ASN A 35 -6.15 -14.57 -19.71
N SER A 36 -5.07 -13.80 -19.68
CA SER A 36 -4.92 -12.68 -18.76
C SER A 36 -5.02 -11.35 -19.48
N THR A 37 -5.40 -10.33 -18.72
CA THR A 37 -5.26 -8.92 -19.09
C THR A 37 -4.20 -8.29 -18.21
N THR A 38 -3.31 -7.47 -18.79
CA THR A 38 -2.38 -6.66 -18.00
C THR A 38 -3.15 -5.52 -17.33
N VAL A 39 -3.08 -5.43 -16.00
CA VAL A 39 -3.80 -4.40 -15.22
C VAL A 39 -2.89 -3.31 -14.66
N CYS A 40 -1.57 -3.52 -14.66
CA CYS A 40 -0.57 -2.53 -14.25
C CYS A 40 0.81 -2.89 -14.83
N GLY A 41 1.63 -1.89 -15.15
CA GLY A 41 3.00 -2.10 -15.64
C GLY A 41 3.06 -2.34 -17.14
N ASN A 42 4.12 -3.02 -17.59
CA ASN A 42 4.41 -3.17 -19.01
C ASN A 42 3.25 -3.82 -19.80
N GLY A 43 2.75 -3.10 -20.80
CA GLY A 43 1.63 -3.52 -21.64
C GLY A 43 0.23 -3.13 -21.14
N ALA A 44 0.12 -2.38 -20.03
CA ALA A 44 -1.14 -1.75 -19.61
C ALA A 44 -1.11 -0.24 -19.92
N PRO A 45 -2.04 0.29 -20.73
CA PRO A 45 -2.12 1.72 -21.04
C PRO A 45 -2.52 2.53 -19.80
N ASP A 46 -2.03 3.77 -19.71
CA ASP A 46 -2.40 4.73 -18.64
C ASP A 46 -2.13 4.22 -17.21
N THR A 47 -1.11 3.36 -17.07
CA THR A 47 -0.61 2.88 -15.76
C THR A 47 0.82 3.37 -15.49
N ILE A 48 1.41 2.90 -14.40
CA ILE A 48 2.77 3.24 -13.99
C ILE A 48 3.76 2.14 -14.42
N GLU A 49 4.97 2.54 -14.83
CA GLU A 49 6.07 1.60 -15.07
C GLU A 49 6.50 0.95 -13.75
N LEU A 50 6.67 -0.37 -13.77
CA LEU A 50 7.13 -1.17 -12.64
C LEU A 50 8.55 -1.70 -12.92
N LYS A 51 9.24 -2.10 -11.86
CA LYS A 51 10.55 -2.73 -11.94
C LYS A 51 10.68 -3.82 -10.89
N SER A 52 10.71 -5.07 -11.35
CA SER A 52 10.75 -6.28 -10.53
C SER A 52 9.72 -6.23 -9.39
N PRO A 53 8.42 -6.01 -9.66
CA PRO A 53 7.41 -6.00 -8.61
C PRO A 53 7.39 -7.36 -7.89
N THR A 54 7.11 -7.39 -6.60
CA THR A 54 7.26 -8.62 -5.78
C THR A 54 5.97 -9.08 -5.12
N SER A 55 5.06 -8.16 -4.81
CA SER A 55 3.81 -8.46 -4.12
C SER A 55 2.72 -7.49 -4.55
N LEU A 56 1.47 -7.94 -4.41
CA LEU A 56 0.30 -7.10 -4.60
C LEU A 56 -0.80 -7.48 -3.61
N VAL A 57 -1.69 -6.55 -3.30
CA VAL A 57 -2.98 -6.81 -2.63
C VAL A 57 -4.06 -5.91 -3.23
N LEU A 58 -5.32 -6.26 -2.98
CA LEU A 58 -6.45 -5.37 -3.24
C LEU A 58 -7.12 -4.95 -1.93
N ASP A 59 -7.64 -3.72 -1.87
CA ASP A 59 -8.54 -3.29 -0.80
C ASP A 59 -9.99 -3.73 -1.05
N ALA A 60 -10.89 -3.37 -0.13
CA ALA A 60 -12.32 -3.67 -0.25
C ALA A 60 -13.01 -2.94 -1.42
N GLY A 61 -12.44 -1.83 -1.90
CA GLY A 61 -12.88 -1.11 -3.09
C GLY A 61 -12.37 -1.73 -4.41
N GLY A 62 -11.48 -2.73 -4.32
CA GLY A 62 -10.82 -3.33 -5.47
C GLY A 62 -9.66 -2.50 -6.02
N TYR A 63 -9.15 -1.52 -5.26
CA TYR A 63 -7.94 -0.79 -5.62
C TYR A 63 -6.70 -1.66 -5.37
N LEU A 64 -5.75 -1.59 -6.30
CA LEU A 64 -4.56 -2.42 -6.36
C LEU A 64 -3.38 -1.70 -5.69
N PHE A 65 -2.71 -2.38 -4.77
CA PHE A 65 -1.49 -1.90 -4.12
C PHE A 65 -0.36 -2.86 -4.49
N VAL A 66 0.74 -2.34 -5.01
CA VAL A 66 1.85 -3.14 -5.54
C VAL A 66 3.15 -2.70 -4.88
N VAL A 67 3.95 -3.69 -4.51
CA VAL A 67 5.34 -3.51 -4.10
C VAL A 67 6.21 -3.43 -5.35
N ASP A 68 6.71 -2.24 -5.67
CA ASP A 68 7.58 -1.97 -6.82
C ASP A 68 9.05 -2.02 -6.36
N SER A 69 9.54 -3.25 -6.19
CA SER A 69 10.72 -3.63 -5.39
C SER A 69 12.00 -2.88 -5.78
N ASP A 70 12.35 -2.91 -7.06
CA ASP A 70 13.61 -2.32 -7.55
C ASP A 70 13.53 -0.81 -7.75
N ASN A 71 12.32 -0.25 -7.66
CA ASN A 71 12.09 1.20 -7.55
C ASN A 71 11.92 1.65 -6.09
N HIS A 72 12.04 0.73 -5.12
CA HIS A 72 12.03 1.02 -3.69
C HIS A 72 10.79 1.78 -3.22
N ARG A 73 9.62 1.41 -3.75
CA ARG A 73 8.38 2.14 -3.51
C ARG A 73 7.16 1.23 -3.44
N ILE A 74 6.08 1.77 -2.88
CA ILE A 74 4.74 1.21 -2.94
C ILE A 74 3.90 2.08 -3.85
N ILE A 75 3.19 1.46 -4.80
CA ILE A 75 2.28 2.14 -5.72
C ILE A 75 0.85 1.65 -5.45
N GLY A 76 -0.12 2.54 -5.61
CA GLY A 76 -1.54 2.23 -5.42
C GLY A 76 -2.37 2.78 -6.56
N SER A 77 -3.41 2.06 -6.96
CA SER A 77 -4.46 2.59 -7.82
C SER A 77 -5.50 3.38 -7.01
N GLY A 78 -6.25 4.21 -7.70
CA GLY A 78 -7.35 4.98 -7.14
C GLY A 78 -8.31 5.45 -8.25
N PRO A 79 -9.32 6.26 -7.91
CA PRO A 79 -10.28 6.80 -8.88
C PRO A 79 -9.64 7.56 -10.05
N THR A 80 -8.45 8.12 -9.83
CA THR A 80 -7.71 8.94 -10.81
C THR A 80 -6.52 8.20 -11.42
N GLY A 81 -6.44 6.87 -11.29
CA GLY A 81 -5.33 6.05 -11.78
C GLY A 81 -4.29 5.71 -10.71
N PHE A 82 -3.11 5.27 -11.16
CA PHE A 82 -2.01 4.85 -10.29
C PHE A 82 -1.17 6.03 -9.80
N ARG A 83 -0.73 5.96 -8.54
CA ARG A 83 0.20 6.91 -7.94
C ARG A 83 1.17 6.21 -7.00
N CYS A 84 2.30 6.84 -6.76
CA CYS A 84 3.19 6.42 -5.69
C CYS A 84 2.59 6.78 -4.33
N LEU A 85 2.70 5.87 -3.36
CA LEU A 85 2.25 6.05 -1.98
C LEU A 85 3.44 6.26 -1.05
N VAL A 86 4.41 5.34 -1.07
CA VAL A 86 5.59 5.33 -0.17
C VAL A 86 6.85 5.20 -1.01
N GLY A 87 7.97 5.83 -0.62
CA GLY A 87 9.24 5.71 -1.33
C GLY A 87 9.29 6.52 -2.63
N CYS A 88 8.51 7.59 -2.74
CA CYS A 88 8.28 8.29 -4.01
C CYS A 88 9.47 9.08 -4.55
N SER A 89 10.52 9.27 -3.74
CA SER A 89 11.81 9.75 -4.22
C SER A 89 12.52 8.75 -5.13
N GLY A 90 12.12 7.47 -5.13
CA GLY A 90 12.75 6.37 -5.86
C GLY A 90 14.14 6.00 -5.35
N SER A 91 14.60 6.64 -4.27
CA SER A 91 15.91 6.38 -3.66
C SER A 91 15.76 5.43 -2.48
N SER A 92 16.63 4.44 -2.39
CA SER A 92 16.70 3.61 -1.19
C SER A 92 17.33 4.35 -0.01
N GLY A 93 16.92 3.98 1.20
CA GLY A 93 17.48 4.53 2.42
C GLY A 93 16.72 4.11 3.66
N LEU A 94 17.13 4.66 4.81
CA LEU A 94 16.63 4.31 6.14
C LEU A 94 15.61 5.33 6.67
N ALA A 95 15.36 6.43 5.95
CA ALA A 95 14.39 7.43 6.37
C ALA A 95 12.98 6.83 6.46
N PHE A 96 12.11 7.49 7.22
CA PHE A 96 10.75 7.01 7.49
C PHE A 96 9.84 6.98 6.24
N ASP A 97 10.20 7.65 5.16
CA ASP A 97 9.49 7.67 3.89
C ASP A 97 10.24 6.92 2.78
N GLN A 98 11.36 6.28 3.13
CA GLN A 98 12.21 5.50 2.23
C GLN A 98 12.10 4.01 2.51
N LEU A 99 12.26 3.22 1.45
CA LEU A 99 12.30 1.76 1.49
C LEU A 99 13.59 1.31 0.79
N SER A 100 13.98 0.07 0.99
CA SER A 100 15.12 -0.57 0.34
C SER A 100 14.73 -2.01 -0.02
N ASN A 101 14.48 -2.21 -1.31
CA ASN A 101 14.03 -3.49 -1.89
C ASN A 101 12.87 -4.14 -1.12
N PRO A 102 11.73 -3.44 -0.95
CA PRO A 102 10.60 -3.99 -0.21
C PRO A 102 10.06 -5.26 -0.88
N LYS A 103 9.59 -6.24 -0.09
CA LYS A 103 9.15 -7.54 -0.64
C LYS A 103 7.68 -7.86 -0.54
N SER A 104 7.01 -7.36 0.49
CA SER A 104 5.61 -7.64 0.71
C SER A 104 4.94 -6.46 1.37
N LEU A 105 3.62 -6.39 1.21
CA LEU A 105 2.78 -5.45 1.92
C LEU A 105 1.49 -6.15 2.35
N ALA A 106 0.92 -5.71 3.46
CA ALA A 106 -0.38 -6.15 3.95
C ALA A 106 -1.10 -5.00 4.64
N PHE A 107 -2.43 -5.10 4.73
CA PHE A 107 -3.25 -4.19 5.52
C PHE A 107 -3.79 -4.88 6.76
N ASP A 108 -3.91 -4.16 7.86
CA ASP A 108 -4.76 -4.58 8.98
C ASP A 108 -6.24 -4.15 8.78
N SER A 109 -7.10 -4.54 9.72
CA SER A 109 -8.53 -4.19 9.68
C SER A 109 -8.81 -2.70 9.90
N TYR A 110 -7.83 -1.93 10.35
CA TYR A 110 -7.93 -0.47 10.53
C TYR A 110 -7.43 0.28 9.27
N GLY A 111 -6.92 -0.44 8.27
CA GLY A 111 -6.37 0.15 7.05
C GLY A 111 -4.91 0.58 7.19
N ASN A 112 -4.20 0.18 8.25
CA ASN A 112 -2.77 0.44 8.35
C ASN A 112 -2.00 -0.49 7.41
N MET A 113 -1.07 0.07 6.65
CA MET A 113 -0.24 -0.67 5.70
C MET A 113 1.07 -1.08 6.36
N PHE A 114 1.38 -2.37 6.35
CA PHE A 114 2.65 -2.91 6.81
C PHE A 114 3.48 -3.31 5.61
N VAL A 115 4.72 -2.84 5.52
CA VAL A 115 5.64 -3.12 4.42
C VAL A 115 6.89 -3.81 4.96
N THR A 116 7.26 -4.94 4.36
CA THR A 116 8.54 -5.58 4.66
C THR A 116 9.65 -4.88 3.89
N ASP A 117 10.43 -4.07 4.61
CA ASP A 117 11.51 -3.25 4.08
C ASP A 117 12.83 -4.05 4.13
N MET A 118 12.91 -5.06 3.27
CA MET A 118 13.80 -6.21 3.42
C MET A 118 15.27 -5.85 3.57
N ASN A 119 15.82 -4.97 2.73
CA ASN A 119 17.26 -4.66 2.83
C ASN A 119 17.61 -3.75 4.01
N ASN A 120 16.61 -3.22 4.70
CA ASN A 120 16.76 -2.46 5.93
C ASN A 120 16.43 -3.30 7.17
N ASP A 121 16.17 -4.60 7.01
CA ASP A 121 15.87 -5.55 8.10
C ASP A 121 14.73 -5.10 9.03
N ARG A 122 13.72 -4.39 8.50
CA ARG A 122 12.61 -3.84 9.28
C ARG A 122 11.23 -4.04 8.65
N ILE A 123 10.20 -3.83 9.45
CA ILE A 123 8.83 -3.65 8.99
C ILE A 123 8.43 -2.22 9.29
N GLN A 124 7.90 -1.52 8.28
CA GLN A 124 7.38 -0.17 8.44
C GLN A 124 5.85 -0.20 8.42
N MET A 125 5.22 0.50 9.36
CA MET A 125 3.77 0.67 9.42
C MET A 125 3.41 2.08 8.96
N PHE A 126 2.63 2.17 7.89
CA PHE A 126 2.13 3.39 7.31
C PHE A 126 0.64 3.52 7.60
N LEU A 127 0.28 4.54 8.38
CA LEU A 127 -1.12 4.90 8.61
C LEU A 127 -1.67 5.49 7.33
N LEU A 128 -2.71 4.87 6.75
CA LEU A 128 -3.50 5.53 5.73
C LEU A 128 -4.44 6.49 6.45
N ALA A 129 -4.26 7.80 6.32
CA ALA A 129 -5.27 8.72 6.82
C ALA A 129 -6.60 8.43 6.10
N THR A 130 -7.54 7.85 6.83
CA THR A 130 -8.94 7.96 6.47
C THR A 130 -9.26 9.44 6.58
N ASN A 131 -9.67 10.06 5.48
CA ASN A 131 -10.50 11.25 5.60
C ASN A 131 -11.71 10.82 6.42
N SER A 132 -11.67 11.09 7.72
CA SER A 132 -12.82 10.95 8.60
C SER A 132 -13.87 11.88 8.05
N CYS A 133 -14.81 11.35 7.29
CA CYS A 133 -16.07 12.04 7.03
C CYS A 133 -16.89 12.04 8.32
N ASP A 134 -16.38 12.66 9.38
CA ASP A 134 -17.17 13.12 10.51
C ASP A 134 -17.67 14.52 10.15
N GLU A 135 -18.67 14.55 9.28
CA GLU A 135 -19.42 15.77 8.97
C GLU A 135 -20.43 16.06 10.10
N THR A 136 -19.96 16.21 11.35
CA THR A 136 -20.80 16.69 12.47
C THR A 136 -20.23 17.88 13.24
N ALA A 137 -19.26 18.60 12.68
CA ALA A 137 -18.83 19.89 13.21
C ALA A 137 -18.68 20.95 12.11
N LEU A 138 -19.77 21.24 11.38
CA LEU A 138 -19.83 22.44 10.54
C LEU A 138 -20.02 23.68 11.44
N SER A 139 -18.97 24.51 11.54
CA SER A 139 -19.14 25.96 11.50
C SER A 139 -19.02 26.39 10.04
N PRO A 140 -19.98 27.14 9.46
CA PRO A 140 -20.01 27.39 8.03
C PRO A 140 -19.09 28.55 7.69
N ARG A 141 -17.89 28.23 7.19
CA ARG A 141 -17.14 29.01 6.18
C ARG A 141 -15.76 28.39 6.07
N GLU A 142 -15.61 27.40 5.20
CA GLU A 142 -14.57 27.32 4.17
C GLU A 142 -15.03 26.28 3.17
N THR A 143 -14.95 26.60 1.88
CA THR A 143 -15.10 25.63 0.79
C THR A 143 -13.89 24.69 0.86
N SER A 144 -13.98 23.64 1.67
CA SER A 144 -12.98 22.57 1.68
C SER A 144 -13.19 21.73 0.43
N THR A 145 -12.38 21.99 -0.60
CA THR A 145 -12.05 20.96 -1.57
C THR A 145 -11.38 19.85 -0.78
N ALA A 146 -12.11 18.77 -0.51
CA ALA A 146 -11.54 17.57 0.08
C ALA A 146 -10.47 17.03 -0.88
N ASN A 147 -9.23 17.43 -0.64
CA ASN A 147 -8.09 16.75 -1.23
C ASN A 147 -8.11 15.35 -0.61
N ASN A 148 -8.45 14.33 -1.41
CA ASN A 148 -8.25 12.93 -1.06
C ASN A 148 -6.75 12.61 -1.06
N GLU A 149 -6.01 13.35 -0.25
CA GLU A 149 -4.59 13.19 -0.07
C GLU A 149 -4.39 12.06 0.94
N LEU A 150 -3.74 11.01 0.48
CA LEU A 150 -3.35 9.94 1.37
C LEU A 150 -2.24 10.46 2.26
N VAL A 151 -2.56 10.86 3.49
CA VAL A 151 -1.54 11.23 4.46
C VAL A 151 -0.97 9.92 5.02
N ILE A 152 0.29 9.67 4.68
CA ILE A 152 1.04 8.55 5.20
C ILE A 152 1.90 9.02 6.36
N THR A 153 1.67 8.46 7.54
CA THR A 153 2.54 8.63 8.71
C THR A 153 3.12 7.29 9.09
N ASN A 154 4.41 7.25 9.43
CA ASN A 154 5.13 6.01 9.62
C ASN A 154 5.49 5.76 11.09
N LEU A 155 5.36 4.50 11.53
CA LEU A 155 5.92 3.97 12.76
C LEU A 155 6.91 2.85 12.39
N ASP A 156 8.16 3.04 12.78
CA ASP A 156 9.21 2.03 12.57
C ASP A 156 9.11 0.95 13.65
N LEU A 157 8.83 -0.30 13.26
CA LEU A 157 8.68 -1.43 14.17
C LEU A 157 9.95 -2.26 14.15
N GLN A 158 10.86 -1.99 15.09
CA GLN A 158 12.17 -2.66 15.18
C GLN A 158 12.23 -3.69 16.35
N SER A 159 11.18 -3.79 17.18
CA SER A 159 11.19 -4.67 18.37
C SER A 159 9.79 -5.13 18.79
N THR A 160 9.73 -6.20 19.60
CA THR A 160 8.48 -6.71 20.21
C THR A 160 7.86 -5.78 21.25
N GLU A 161 8.64 -4.81 21.78
CA GLU A 161 8.12 -3.82 22.73
C GLU A 161 7.22 -2.78 22.06
N ASP A 162 7.48 -2.43 20.79
CA ASP A 162 6.67 -1.48 20.03
C ASP A 162 5.26 -2.00 19.72
N ILE A 163 5.10 -3.33 19.65
CA ILE A 163 3.81 -4.00 19.40
C ILE A 163 2.86 -3.83 20.60
N THR A 164 3.38 -3.72 21.82
CA THR A 164 2.55 -3.70 23.04
C THR A 164 1.97 -2.32 23.38
N LYS A 165 2.52 -1.23 22.83
CA LYS A 165 1.96 0.13 23.01
C LYS A 165 0.69 0.35 22.19
N THR A 166 0.43 -0.48 21.18
CA THR A 166 -0.71 -0.35 20.27
C THR A 166 -2.01 -0.89 20.86
N THR A 167 -2.01 -1.53 22.04
CA THR A 167 -3.22 -2.14 22.65
C THR A 167 -3.75 -1.39 23.88
N VAL A 168 -3.08 -0.37 24.40
CA VAL A 168 -3.57 0.34 25.59
C VAL A 168 -3.73 1.83 25.31
N GLY A 169 -4.93 2.20 24.88
CA GLY A 169 -5.44 3.55 25.12
C GLY A 169 -5.55 3.77 26.63
N GLN A 170 -4.49 4.26 27.27
CA GLN A 170 -4.55 4.78 28.62
C GLN A 170 -4.75 6.29 28.57
N SER A 171 -6.02 6.67 28.66
CA SER A 171 -6.46 7.98 29.11
C SER A 171 -5.87 8.23 30.52
N THR A 172 -4.89 9.13 30.61
CA THR A 172 -4.48 9.70 31.89
C THR A 172 -5.32 10.94 32.17
N THR A 173 -6.51 10.73 32.75
CA THR A 173 -7.18 11.82 33.46
C THR A 173 -6.49 12.02 34.81
N GLN A 174 -5.65 13.05 34.89
CA GLN A 174 -5.17 13.59 36.16
C GLN A 174 -6.34 14.28 36.88
N LEU A 175 -6.71 13.79 38.06
CA LEU A 175 -7.57 14.52 38.99
C LEU A 175 -6.77 15.66 39.63
N PRO A 176 -7.30 16.90 39.69
CA PRO A 176 -6.65 17.98 40.41
C PRO A 176 -6.73 17.74 41.93
N ARG A 177 -5.71 18.22 42.64
CA ARG A 177 -5.55 18.12 44.10
C ARG A 177 -6.67 18.78 44.88
#